data_AF-A0A7S3M0E2-F1
#
_entry.id   AF-A0A7S3M0E2-F1
#
_cell.length_a   1.000
_cell.length_b   1.000
_cell.length_c   1.000
_cell.angle_alpha   90.00
_cell.angle_beta   90.00
_cell.angle_gamma   90.00
#
_symmetry.space_group_name_H-M   'P 1'
#
loop_
_entity.id
_entity.type
_entity.pdbx_description
1 polymer ?
#
loop_
_entity_poly.entity_id
_entity_poly.type
_entity_poly.pdbx_seq_one_letter_code
_entity_poly.pdbx_strand_id
1 'polypeptide(L)'
;AISSGANMDFDRLRFVSERADTSETLIAVEIPERAGAFIELYRHIYPRNVTEFSYRISGDPASIFMSFQAGSPEDKDIVLEGLTKSGFGHKDLANNELAKTHLRHLVGGRAPAKMTEEEVLFRFEFPERPGSLLRFLEALPADFNVSLFHYRSHGADV
;
A
#
# COMPACT_ATOMS: atom_id res chain seq x y z
N ALA A 1 -7.41 -31.23 -21.27
CA ALA A 1 -7.56 -29.88 -21.82
C ALA A 1 -6.56 -29.71 -22.97
N ILE A 2 -6.94 -29.02 -24.05
CA ILE A 2 -6.05 -28.73 -25.19
C ILE A 2 -5.50 -27.31 -25.00
N SER A 3 -4.18 -27.14 -24.94
CA SER A 3 -3.54 -25.83 -24.83
C SER A 3 -3.55 -25.16 -26.21
N SER A 4 -4.56 -24.33 -26.46
CA SER A 4 -4.72 -23.57 -27.71
C SER A 4 -4.89 -22.09 -27.34
N GLY A 5 -3.79 -21.36 -27.17
CA GLY A 5 -3.84 -19.96 -26.75
C GLY A 5 -2.50 -19.25 -26.54
N ALA A 6 -1.42 -19.72 -27.18
CA ALA A 6 -0.07 -19.16 -26.99
C ALA A 6 0.15 -17.79 -27.68
N ASN A 7 -0.87 -17.22 -28.35
CA ASN A 7 -0.78 -15.92 -29.01
C ASN A 7 -1.28 -14.80 -28.08
N MET A 8 -0.54 -14.57 -27.00
CA MET A 8 -0.78 -13.47 -26.07
C MET A 8 0.43 -12.54 -26.07
N ASP A 9 0.19 -11.23 -26.13
CA ASP A 9 1.24 -10.24 -25.90
C ASP A 9 1.49 -10.04 -24.39
N PHE A 10 2.62 -9.40 -24.06
CA PHE A 10 3.05 -9.18 -22.67
C PHE A 10 2.14 -8.21 -21.91
N ASP A 11 1.45 -7.29 -22.58
CA ASP A 11 0.50 -6.38 -21.95
C ASP A 11 -0.74 -7.16 -21.47
N ARG A 12 -1.20 -8.12 -22.27
CA ARG A 12 -2.31 -8.99 -21.94
C ARG A 12 -1.96 -9.99 -20.84
N LEU A 13 -0.71 -10.44 -20.78
CA LEU A 13 -0.22 -11.25 -19.65
C LEU A 13 -0.22 -10.45 -18.34
N ARG A 14 0.16 -9.17 -18.36
CA ARG A 14 0.07 -8.30 -17.18
C ARG A 14 -1.39 -8.20 -16.69
N PHE A 15 -2.32 -7.94 -17.60
CA PHE A 15 -3.75 -7.89 -17.25
C PHE A 15 -4.27 -9.21 -16.65
N VAL A 16 -3.90 -10.36 -17.24
CA VAL A 16 -4.28 -11.67 -16.70
C VAL A 16 -3.65 -11.91 -15.33
N SER A 17 -2.38 -11.55 -15.14
CA SER A 17 -1.68 -11.67 -13.86
C SER A 17 -2.34 -10.81 -12.77
N GLU A 18 -2.64 -9.54 -13.06
CA GLU A 18 -3.26 -8.61 -12.11
C GLU A 18 -4.67 -9.05 -11.68
N ARG A 19 -5.42 -9.73 -12.56
CA ARG A 19 -6.76 -10.26 -12.24
C ARG A 19 -6.74 -11.66 -11.61
N ALA A 20 -5.71 -12.45 -11.89
CA ALA A 20 -5.54 -13.78 -11.32
C ALA A 20 -4.88 -13.74 -9.94
N ASP A 21 -4.24 -12.63 -9.56
CA ASP A 21 -3.66 -12.45 -8.24
C ASP A 21 -4.75 -12.27 -7.17
N THR A 22 -5.06 -13.36 -6.48
CA THR A 22 -5.96 -13.39 -5.33
C THR A 22 -5.22 -13.33 -4.00
N SER A 23 -3.88 -13.25 -4.01
CA SER A 23 -3.05 -13.24 -2.80
C SER A 23 -2.97 -11.85 -2.16
N GLU A 24 -3.20 -10.81 -2.96
CA GLU A 24 -3.15 -9.41 -2.54
C GLU A 24 -4.43 -9.02 -1.78
N THR A 25 -4.25 -8.63 -0.52
CA THR A 25 -5.27 -7.98 0.29
C THR A 25 -5.12 -6.48 0.15
N LEU A 26 -6.15 -5.84 -0.39
CA LEU A 26 -6.23 -4.40 -0.50
C LEU A 26 -7.08 -3.81 0.64
N ILE A 27 -6.56 -2.80 1.32
CA ILE A 27 -7.25 -2.11 2.43
C ILE A 27 -7.14 -0.59 2.32
N ALA A 28 -8.13 0.10 2.89
CA ALA A 28 -8.00 1.51 3.27
C ALA A 28 -7.99 1.60 4.80
N VAL A 29 -7.00 2.31 5.38
CA VAL A 29 -6.83 2.42 6.83
C VAL A 29 -6.78 3.89 7.22
N GLU A 30 -7.51 4.25 8.27
CA GLU A 30 -7.49 5.57 8.89
C GLU A 30 -6.42 5.60 9.98
N ILE A 31 -5.51 6.57 9.91
CA ILE A 31 -4.47 6.81 10.91
C ILE A 31 -4.58 8.22 11.47
N PRO A 32 -4.16 8.47 12.73
CA PRO A 32 -4.02 9.83 13.24
C PRO A 32 -2.87 10.55 12.51
N GLU A 33 -3.05 11.82 12.21
CA GLU A 33 -2.04 12.65 11.54
C GLU A 33 -0.95 13.09 12.54
N ARG A 34 -0.06 12.14 12.89
CA ARG A 34 1.07 12.35 13.82
C ARG A 34 2.30 11.55 13.43
N ALA A 35 3.46 12.03 13.87
CA ALA A 35 4.72 11.29 13.74
C ALA A 35 4.60 9.87 14.32
N GLY A 36 5.18 8.90 13.61
CA GLY A 36 5.18 7.49 14.00
C GLY A 36 3.94 6.68 13.58
N ALA A 37 2.82 7.32 13.19
CA ALA A 37 1.59 6.60 12.83
C ALA A 37 1.79 5.61 11.66
N PHE A 38 2.64 5.96 10.69
CA PHE A 38 2.98 5.08 9.55
C PHE A 38 3.69 3.80 10.01
N ILE A 39 4.69 3.94 10.88
CA ILE A 39 5.47 2.82 11.40
C ILE A 39 4.58 1.95 12.29
N GLU A 40 3.75 2.56 13.13
CA GLU A 40 2.78 1.84 13.96
C GLU A 40 1.81 1.00 13.12
N LEU A 41 1.24 1.59 12.06
CA LEU A 41 0.41 0.84 11.10
C LEU A 41 1.21 -0.29 10.46
N TYR A 42 2.38 0.01 9.90
CA TYR A 42 3.21 -0.97 9.19
C TYR A 42 3.58 -2.17 10.08
N ARG A 43 3.84 -1.95 11.39
CA ARG A 43 4.15 -3.01 12.36
C ARG A 43 3.02 -4.03 12.53
N HIS A 44 1.76 -3.67 12.27
CA HIS A 44 0.64 -4.61 12.30
C HIS A 44 0.60 -5.52 11.07
N ILE A 45 1.17 -5.07 9.95
CA ILE A 45 1.21 -5.80 8.70
C ILE A 45 2.44 -6.72 8.65
N TYR A 46 3.58 -6.21 9.12
CA TYR A 46 4.83 -6.97 9.22
C TYR A 46 4.61 -8.33 9.94
N PRO A 47 5.17 -9.45 9.45
CA PRO A 47 6.19 -9.59 8.40
C PRO A 47 5.64 -9.78 6.97
N ARG A 48 4.35 -9.54 6.74
CA ARG A 48 3.73 -9.74 5.42
C ARG A 48 4.30 -8.76 4.40
N ASN A 49 4.41 -9.21 3.15
CA ASN A 49 4.95 -8.39 2.08
C ASN A 49 3.94 -7.29 1.71
N VAL A 50 4.34 -6.03 1.84
CA VAL A 50 3.53 -4.88 1.42
C VAL A 50 3.85 -4.62 -0.05
N THR A 51 2.84 -4.69 -0.90
CA THR A 51 2.96 -4.51 -2.36
C THR A 51 2.66 -3.07 -2.77
N GLU A 52 1.74 -2.39 -2.08
CA GLU A 52 1.41 -0.98 -2.30
C GLU A 52 1.24 -0.26 -0.95
N PHE A 53 1.75 0.96 -0.85
CA PHE A 53 1.51 1.86 0.26
C PHE A 53 1.49 3.29 -0.27
N SER A 54 0.28 3.85 -0.37
CA SER A 54 0.02 5.18 -0.89
C SER A 54 -0.71 6.05 0.13
N TYR A 55 -0.23 7.28 0.27
CA TYR A 55 -0.74 8.30 1.16
C TYR A 55 -0.56 9.69 0.56
N ARG A 56 -1.54 10.55 0.80
CA ARG A 56 -1.45 11.98 0.56
C ARG A 56 -2.17 12.69 1.69
N ILE A 57 -1.56 13.74 2.21
CA ILE A 57 -2.15 14.55 3.27
C ILE A 57 -3.47 15.16 2.82
N SER A 58 -4.54 14.93 3.60
CA SER A 58 -5.90 15.37 3.27
C SER A 58 -6.70 15.87 4.47
N GLY A 59 -6.26 15.61 5.69
CA GLY A 59 -6.95 15.94 6.93
C GLY A 59 -6.60 14.96 8.05
N ASP A 60 -7.27 15.10 9.19
CA ASP A 60 -7.15 14.20 10.36
C ASP A 60 -8.55 13.65 10.70
N PRO A 61 -8.79 12.32 10.66
CA PRO A 61 -7.81 11.26 10.38
C PRO A 61 -7.36 11.22 8.92
N ALA A 62 -6.14 10.73 8.72
CA ALA A 62 -5.56 10.52 7.42
C ALA A 62 -5.93 9.14 6.87
N SER A 63 -6.13 9.06 5.55
CA SER A 63 -6.43 7.79 4.87
C SER A 63 -5.21 7.24 4.15
N ILE A 64 -4.82 6.02 4.51
CA ILE A 64 -3.80 5.23 3.84
C ILE A 64 -4.47 4.19 2.96
N PHE A 65 -4.00 4.09 1.71
CA PHE A 65 -4.33 2.98 0.83
C PHE A 65 -3.14 2.01 0.81
N MET A 66 -3.39 0.76 1.16
CA MET A 66 -2.32 -0.23 1.32
C MET A 66 -2.73 -1.58 0.78
N SER A 67 -1.80 -2.26 0.13
CA SER A 67 -1.93 -3.64 -0.32
C SER A 67 -0.83 -4.50 0.31
N PHE A 68 -1.17 -5.70 0.75
CA PHE A 68 -0.21 -6.68 1.25
C PHE A 68 -0.57 -8.10 0.87
N GLN A 69 0.41 -8.98 0.81
CA GLN A 69 0.22 -10.41 0.51
C GLN A 69 0.00 -11.17 1.82
N ALA A 70 -1.22 -11.64 2.03
CA ALA A 70 -1.56 -12.51 3.15
C ALA A 70 -1.18 -13.96 2.83
N GLY A 71 -0.74 -14.72 3.83
CA GLY A 71 -0.41 -16.14 3.65
C GLY A 71 -1.64 -17.03 3.40
N SER A 72 -2.80 -16.61 3.90
CA SER A 72 -4.10 -17.25 3.72
C SER A 72 -5.24 -16.25 4.00
N PRO A 73 -6.51 -16.59 3.70
CA PRO A 73 -7.66 -15.78 4.12
C PRO A 73 -7.72 -15.57 5.64
N GLU A 74 -7.37 -16.58 6.43
CA GLU A 74 -7.32 -16.47 7.90
C GLU A 74 -6.20 -15.53 8.35
N ASP A 75 -5.04 -15.56 7.67
CA ASP A 75 -3.94 -14.63 7.94
C ASP A 75 -4.34 -13.18 7.67
N LYS A 76 -5.11 -12.93 6.61
CA LYS A 76 -5.73 -11.63 6.34
C LYS A 76 -6.62 -11.20 7.51
N ASP A 77 -7.52 -12.07 7.94
CA ASP A 77 -8.48 -11.74 9.01
C ASP A 77 -7.76 -11.43 10.34
N ILE A 78 -6.68 -12.15 10.66
CA ILE A 78 -5.82 -11.87 11.82
C ILE A 78 -5.27 -10.43 11.76
N VAL A 79 -4.82 -9.97 10.59
CA VAL A 79 -4.32 -8.60 10.41
C VAL A 79 -5.42 -7.58 10.64
N LEU A 80 -6.60 -7.77 10.02
CA LEU A 80 -7.74 -6.84 10.14
C LEU A 80 -8.26 -6.75 11.58
N GLU A 81 -8.31 -7.88 12.29
CA GLU A 81 -8.63 -7.89 13.72
C GLU A 81 -7.57 -7.16 14.55
N GLY A 82 -6.29 -7.35 14.23
CA GLY A 82 -5.18 -6.64 14.88
C GLY A 82 -5.31 -5.13 14.73
N LEU A 83 -5.63 -4.65 13.53
CA LEU A 83 -5.90 -3.24 13.27
C LEU A 83 -7.08 -2.72 14.09
N THR A 84 -8.18 -3.48 14.14
CA THR A 84 -9.37 -3.13 14.96
C THR A 84 -9.01 -2.99 16.44
N LYS A 85 -8.29 -3.98 17.00
CA LYS A 85 -7.91 -4.01 18.42
C LYS A 85 -7.00 -2.85 18.80
N SER A 86 -6.18 -2.38 17.86
CA SER A 86 -5.31 -1.23 18.03
C SER A 86 -5.97 0.12 17.72
N GLY A 87 -7.27 0.12 17.38
CA GLY A 87 -8.06 1.34 17.18
C GLY A 87 -7.95 1.94 15.77
N PHE A 88 -7.38 1.22 14.80
CA PHE A 88 -7.32 1.67 13.41
C PHE A 88 -8.65 1.38 12.70
N GLY A 89 -9.35 2.44 12.29
CA GLY A 89 -10.48 2.32 11.37
C GLY A 89 -9.99 1.81 10.02
N HIS A 90 -10.64 0.81 9.43
CA HIS A 90 -10.22 0.31 8.13
C HIS A 90 -11.38 -0.29 7.32
N LYS A 91 -11.15 -0.47 6.02
CA LYS A 91 -12.06 -1.11 5.07
C LYS A 91 -11.29 -2.16 4.27
N ASP A 92 -11.80 -3.38 4.26
CA ASP A 92 -11.36 -4.43 3.34
C ASP A 92 -11.91 -4.13 1.93
N LEU A 93 -10.99 -3.95 0.98
CA LEU A 93 -11.28 -3.65 -0.42
C LEU A 93 -10.86 -4.82 -1.34
N ALA A 94 -10.52 -5.98 -0.78
CA ALA A 94 -10.07 -7.15 -1.55
C ALA A 94 -11.12 -7.65 -2.56
N ASN A 95 -12.41 -7.38 -2.36
CA ASN A 95 -13.48 -7.72 -3.30
C ASN A 95 -14.03 -6.51 -4.07
N ASN A 96 -13.38 -5.34 -3.97
CA ASN A 96 -13.81 -4.14 -4.66
C ASN A 96 -13.06 -3.99 -6.00
N GLU A 97 -13.69 -4.45 -7.08
CA GLU A 97 -13.14 -4.39 -8.43
C GLU A 97 -12.80 -2.97 -8.90
N LEU A 98 -13.58 -1.97 -8.49
CA LEU A 98 -13.29 -0.57 -8.81
C LEU A 98 -12.03 -0.10 -8.07
N ALA A 99 -11.82 -0.55 -6.84
CA ALA A 99 -10.62 -0.24 -6.09
C ALA A 99 -9.37 -0.85 -6.74
N LYS A 100 -9.44 -2.14 -7.11
CA LYS A 100 -8.35 -2.86 -7.79
C LYS A 100 -8.03 -2.29 -9.16
N THR A 101 -9.05 -1.90 -9.93
CA THR A 101 -8.85 -1.47 -11.32
C THR A 101 -8.52 0.02 -11.43
N HIS A 102 -9.07 0.86 -10.54
CA HIS A 102 -8.99 2.31 -10.67
C HIS A 102 -8.34 3.00 -9.48
N LEU A 103 -8.72 2.69 -8.23
CA LEU A 103 -8.23 3.47 -7.08
C LEU A 103 -6.71 3.42 -6.95
N ARG A 104 -6.06 2.29 -7.24
CA ARG A 104 -4.59 2.19 -7.24
C ARG A 104 -3.87 3.20 -8.15
N HIS A 105 -4.56 3.71 -9.17
CA HIS A 105 -4.03 4.72 -10.08
C HIS A 105 -4.51 6.15 -9.77
N LEU A 106 -5.41 6.31 -8.80
CA LEU A 106 -6.06 7.58 -8.46
C LEU A 106 -5.71 8.08 -7.06
N VAL A 107 -5.15 7.24 -6.19
CA VAL A 107 -4.66 7.65 -4.88
C VAL A 107 -3.45 8.58 -5.06
N GLY A 108 -3.42 9.68 -4.31
CA GLY A 108 -2.30 10.63 -4.32
C GLY A 108 -2.61 12.01 -4.93
N GLY A 109 -3.88 12.33 -5.18
CA GLY A 109 -4.33 13.60 -5.78
C GLY A 109 -3.90 14.89 -5.06
N ARG A 110 -4.56 16.01 -5.36
CA ARG A 110 -4.15 17.31 -4.78
C ARG A 110 -4.43 17.36 -3.28
N ALA A 111 -3.42 17.72 -2.51
CA ALA A 111 -3.58 18.09 -1.10
C ALA A 111 -4.05 19.54 -0.98
N PRO A 112 -4.64 19.93 0.17
CA PRO A 112 -4.94 21.33 0.46
C PRO A 112 -3.66 22.18 0.39
N ALA A 113 -3.68 23.26 -0.41
CA ALA A 113 -2.50 24.09 -0.68
C ALA A 113 -1.80 24.55 0.61
N LYS A 114 -2.56 24.95 1.63
CA LYS A 114 -2.07 25.39 2.94
C LYS A 114 -1.20 24.35 3.67
N MET A 115 -1.34 23.07 3.34
CA MET A 115 -0.59 21.97 3.96
C MET A 115 0.65 21.57 3.15
N THR A 116 0.83 22.13 1.95
CA THR A 116 1.88 21.72 1.01
C THR A 116 2.59 22.88 0.34
N GLU A 117 2.58 24.09 0.92
CA GLU A 117 3.23 25.27 0.33
C GLU A 117 4.75 25.12 0.23
N GLU A 118 5.35 24.41 1.20
CA GLU A 118 6.80 24.19 1.30
C GLU A 118 7.18 22.70 1.12
N GLU A 119 6.31 21.91 0.47
CA GLU A 119 6.61 20.49 0.29
C GLU A 119 7.79 20.28 -0.68
N VAL A 120 8.64 19.32 -0.33
CA VAL A 120 9.78 18.89 -1.14
C VAL A 120 9.62 17.43 -1.49
N LEU A 121 9.87 17.09 -2.76
CA LEU A 121 9.75 15.73 -3.26
C LEU A 121 11.12 15.06 -3.29
N PHE A 122 11.18 13.88 -2.69
CA PHE A 122 12.34 12.99 -2.75
C PHE A 122 11.94 11.69 -3.43
N ARG A 123 12.88 11.11 -4.18
CA ARG A 123 12.76 9.75 -4.72
C ARG A 123 13.86 8.89 -4.11
N PHE A 124 13.45 7.74 -3.57
CA PHE A 124 14.36 6.75 -3.00
C PHE A 124 14.26 5.47 -3.80
N GLU A 125 15.40 4.85 -4.05
CA GLU A 125 15.52 3.55 -4.69
C GLU A 125 16.37 2.69 -3.77
N PHE A 126 15.87 1.51 -3.42
CA PHE A 126 16.58 0.56 -2.57
C PHE A 126 16.29 -0.86 -3.04
N PRO A 127 17.27 -1.79 -2.96
CA PRO A 127 17.04 -3.17 -3.34
C PRO A 127 15.90 -3.78 -2.52
N GLU A 128 14.97 -4.44 -3.20
CA GLU A 128 13.85 -5.08 -2.54
C GLU A 128 14.34 -6.31 -1.75
N ARG A 129 14.11 -6.28 -0.44
CA ARG A 129 14.44 -7.37 0.49
C ARG A 129 13.34 -7.44 1.54
N PRO A 130 13.08 -8.61 2.15
CA PRO A 130 12.16 -8.69 3.27
C PRO A 130 12.46 -7.63 4.35
N GLY A 131 11.49 -6.77 4.64
CA GLY A 131 11.62 -5.67 5.60
C GLY A 131 12.36 -4.42 5.10
N SER A 132 12.69 -4.30 3.81
CA SER A 132 13.33 -3.09 3.24
C SER A 132 12.51 -1.83 3.52
N LEU A 133 11.19 -1.90 3.29
CA LEU A 133 10.27 -0.79 3.55
C LEU A 133 10.20 -0.45 5.05
N LEU A 134 10.19 -1.43 5.95
CA LEU A 134 10.26 -1.17 7.39
C LEU A 134 11.52 -0.39 7.75
N ARG A 135 12.68 -0.86 7.28
CA ARG A 135 13.97 -0.22 7.56
C ARG A 135 14.04 1.18 6.98
N PHE A 136 13.43 1.39 5.81
CA PHE A 136 13.30 2.72 5.23
C PHE A 136 12.45 3.63 6.13
N LEU A 137 11.27 3.18 6.57
CA LEU A 137 10.40 3.96 7.45
C LEU A 137 11.05 4.23 8.82
N GLU A 138 11.77 3.26 9.39
CA GLU A 138 12.53 3.42 10.64
C GLU A 138 13.73 4.36 10.52
N ALA A 139 14.29 4.52 9.32
CA ALA A 139 15.39 5.43 9.05
C ALA A 139 14.93 6.85 8.70
N LEU A 140 13.63 7.07 8.43
CA LEU A 140 13.10 8.40 8.21
C LEU A 140 13.21 9.23 9.50
N PRO A 141 13.74 10.46 9.43
CA PRO A 141 13.80 11.34 10.59
C PRO A 141 12.40 11.62 11.16
N ALA A 142 12.25 11.51 12.48
CA ALA A 142 10.95 11.65 13.15
C ALA A 142 10.37 13.07 13.10
N ASP A 143 11.21 14.06 12.78
CA ASP A 143 10.86 15.47 12.59
C ASP A 143 10.33 15.78 11.17
N PHE A 144 10.33 14.81 10.26
CA PHE A 144 9.78 15.00 8.92
C PHE A 144 8.26 14.90 8.93
N ASN A 145 7.61 15.95 8.44
CA ASN A 145 6.19 15.91 8.12
C ASN A 145 5.99 15.29 6.73
N VAL A 146 5.60 14.02 6.66
CA VAL A 146 5.38 13.32 5.40
C VAL A 146 4.04 13.76 4.82
N SER A 147 4.05 14.61 3.79
CA SER A 147 2.83 15.05 3.08
C SER A 147 2.39 14.10 1.96
N LEU A 148 3.30 13.26 1.47
CA LEU A 148 3.07 12.29 0.39
C LEU A 148 3.97 11.08 0.62
N PHE A 149 3.37 9.90 0.48
CA PHE A 149 4.11 8.65 0.42
C PHE A 149 3.54 7.81 -0.72
N HIS A 150 4.41 7.32 -1.60
CA HIS A 150 3.99 6.48 -2.70
C HIS A 150 5.02 5.37 -2.89
N TYR A 151 4.68 4.18 -2.43
CA TYR A 151 5.47 2.97 -2.56
C TYR A 151 4.66 1.93 -3.33
N ARG A 152 5.31 1.31 -4.32
CA ARG A 152 4.77 0.15 -5.02
C ARG A 152 5.91 -0.80 -5.37
N SER A 153 5.88 -1.97 -4.76
CA SER A 153 6.70 -3.10 -5.18
C SER A 153 6.12 -3.60 -6.51
N HIS A 154 6.82 -3.27 -7.59
CA HIS A 154 6.67 -4.00 -8.82
C HIS A 154 7.69 -5.11 -8.72
N GLY A 155 7.29 -6.38 -8.79
CA GLY A 155 8.21 -7.52 -8.83
C GLY A 155 9.15 -7.56 -10.05
N ALA A 156 9.48 -6.40 -10.61
CA ALA A 156 10.57 -6.17 -11.52
C ALA A 156 11.75 -5.63 -10.69
N ASP A 157 12.76 -6.49 -10.51
CA ASP A 157 14.12 -6.06 -10.18
C ASP A 157 14.50 -4.86 -11.07
N VAL A 158 14.81 -3.74 -10.44
CA VAL A 158 15.75 -2.75 -10.99
C VAL A 158 16.84 -2.52 -9.95
#